data_AF-A0A0S3J3N9-F1
#
_entry.id   AF-A0A0S3J3N9-F1
#
_cell.length_a   1.000
_cell.length_b   1.000
_cell.length_c   1.000
_cell.angle_alpha   90.00
_cell.angle_beta   90.00
_cell.angle_gamma   90.00
#
_symmetry.space_group_name_H-M   'P 1'
#
loop_
_entity.id
_entity.type
_entity.pdbx_description
1 polymer ?
#
loop_
_entity_poly.entity_id
_entity_poly.type
_entity_poly.pdbx_seq_one_letter_code
_entity_poly.pdbx_strand_id
1 'polypeptide(L)'
;HQHLYEGAMRAIPQLERVTMASWLEGVLTRSAGWWRDGKFGPDVIREVARAVLLESLLGGITTVADQHLFFPGATADSYIDATIEAATDLGIRFHAARSSMTLGKSEGGFCDDLFVEPVDRVVQHCLGLIDQYHEPEPFGMVRI
;
A
#
# COMPACT_ATOMS: atom_id res chain seq x y z
N HIS A 1 8.87 -8.29 1.65
CA HIS A 1 7.78 -7.73 2.47
C HIS A 1 8.06 -6.26 2.63
N GLN A 2 7.17 -5.43 2.12
CA GLN A 2 7.33 -3.98 2.03
C GLN A 2 5.98 -3.30 2.29
N HIS A 3 6.07 -2.03 2.67
CA HIS A 3 4.97 -1.07 2.70
C HIS A 3 5.46 0.21 2.02
N LEU A 4 5.44 0.25 0.69
CA LEU A 4 6.13 1.29 -0.09
C LEU A 4 5.67 2.71 0.28
N TYR A 5 4.38 2.91 0.56
CA TYR A 5 3.81 4.21 0.93
C TYR A 5 4.44 4.81 2.21
N GLU A 6 4.99 3.97 3.10
CA GLU A 6 5.66 4.41 4.33
C GLU A 6 7.03 5.05 4.07
N GLY A 7 7.53 4.99 2.83
CA GLY A 7 8.66 5.81 2.39
C GLY A 7 8.46 7.31 2.67
N ALA A 8 7.21 7.79 2.66
CA ALA A 8 6.83 9.16 3.00
C ALA A 8 6.81 9.46 4.52
N MET A 9 7.05 8.46 5.38
CA MET A 9 6.92 8.56 6.84
C MET A 9 8.23 8.29 7.60
N ARG A 10 9.37 8.39 6.92
CA ARG A 10 10.69 8.11 7.50
C ARG A 10 11.09 9.15 8.56
N ALA A 11 11.70 8.67 9.66
CA ALA A 11 12.37 9.47 10.69
C ALA A 11 11.52 10.59 11.34
N ILE A 12 10.21 10.38 11.49
CA ILE A 12 9.32 11.31 12.20
C ILE A 12 9.65 11.27 13.71
N PRO A 13 10.06 12.38 14.35
CA PRO A 13 10.53 12.37 15.75
C PRO A 13 9.52 11.81 16.75
N GLN A 14 8.22 12.06 16.52
CA GLN A 14 7.14 11.58 17.40
C GLN A 14 6.94 10.05 17.32
N LEU A 15 7.51 9.37 16.32
CA LEU A 15 7.39 7.92 16.10
C LEU A 15 8.72 7.18 16.31
N GLU A 16 9.76 7.85 16.80
CA GLU A 16 11.09 7.27 16.98
C GLU A 16 11.13 6.22 18.11
N ARG A 17 10.49 6.53 19.25
CA ARG A 17 10.58 5.73 20.49
C ARG A 17 9.18 5.47 21.05
N VAL A 18 8.41 4.68 20.31
CA VAL A 18 7.00 4.41 20.62
C VAL A 18 6.73 2.91 20.64
N THR A 19 5.68 2.50 21.37
CA THR A 19 5.18 1.12 21.31
C THR A 19 4.40 0.88 20.01
N MET A 20 4.13 -0.38 19.67
CA MET A 20 3.35 -0.73 18.48
C MET A 20 1.99 -0.02 18.43
N ALA A 21 1.27 0.06 19.56
CA ALA A 21 -0.02 0.73 19.61
C ALA A 21 0.09 2.22 19.24
N SER A 22 1.11 2.91 19.75
CA SER A 22 1.36 4.32 19.45
C SER A 22 1.90 4.53 18.02
N TRP A 23 2.71 3.60 17.51
CA TRP A 23 3.21 3.63 16.15
C TRP A 23 2.07 3.49 15.14
N LEU A 24 1.23 2.47 15.31
CA LEU A 24 0.11 2.18 14.40
C LEU A 24 -0.89 3.34 14.37
N GLU A 25 -1.30 3.85 15.52
CA GLU A 25 -2.17 5.03 15.61
C GLU A 25 -1.52 6.24 14.91
N GLY A 26 -0.21 6.43 15.10
CA GLY A 26 0.55 7.53 14.52
C GLY A 26 0.66 7.48 12.99
N VAL A 27 0.83 6.28 12.42
CA VAL A 27 0.88 6.04 10.97
C VAL A 27 -0.50 6.21 10.35
N LEU A 28 -1.53 5.56 10.91
CA LEU A 28 -2.91 5.64 10.42
C LEU A 28 -3.47 7.06 10.49
N THR A 29 -3.18 7.80 11.57
CA THR A 29 -3.61 9.20 11.72
C THR A 29 -2.99 10.09 10.64
N ARG A 30 -1.70 9.89 10.33
CA ARG A 30 -1.00 10.70 9.32
C ARG A 30 -1.47 10.37 7.91
N SER A 31 -1.58 9.10 7.55
CA SER A 31 -2.04 8.70 6.22
C SER A 31 -3.47 9.19 5.97
N ALA A 32 -4.39 9.02 6.93
CA ALA A 32 -5.75 9.57 6.82
C ALA A 32 -5.77 11.11 6.75
N GLY A 33 -4.95 11.79 7.57
CA GLY A 33 -4.85 13.24 7.56
C GLY A 33 -4.39 13.78 6.21
N TRP A 34 -3.26 13.29 5.71
CA TRP A 34 -2.71 13.72 4.43
C TRP A 34 -3.62 13.38 3.25
N TRP A 35 -4.29 12.23 3.28
CA TRP A 35 -5.27 11.89 2.26
C TRP A 35 -6.48 12.82 2.26
N ARG A 36 -7.07 13.12 3.44
CA ARG A 36 -8.18 14.08 3.56
C ARG A 36 -7.79 15.48 3.06
N ASP A 37 -6.53 15.85 3.26
CA ASP A 37 -5.98 17.12 2.77
C ASP A 37 -5.61 17.11 1.27
N GLY A 38 -5.86 15.99 0.55
CA GLY A 38 -5.55 15.83 -0.86
C GLY A 38 -4.05 15.70 -1.17
N LYS A 39 -3.24 15.29 -0.19
CA LYS A 39 -1.76 15.21 -0.26
C LYS A 39 -1.23 13.78 -0.35
N PHE A 40 -2.11 12.77 -0.42
CA PHE A 40 -1.73 11.37 -0.28
C PHE A 40 -2.57 10.43 -1.17
N GLY A 41 -2.94 10.91 -2.36
CA GLY A 41 -3.61 10.09 -3.38
C GLY A 41 -2.65 9.20 -4.18
N PRO A 42 -3.17 8.38 -5.12
CA PRO A 42 -2.37 7.43 -5.89
C PRO A 42 -1.18 8.04 -6.63
N ASP A 43 -1.31 9.27 -7.15
CA ASP A 43 -0.21 9.98 -7.82
C ASP A 43 1.02 10.16 -6.92
N VAL A 44 0.79 10.49 -5.64
CA VAL A 44 1.87 10.64 -4.66
C VAL A 44 2.46 9.28 -4.32
N ILE A 45 1.60 8.26 -4.16
CA ILE A 45 2.04 6.89 -3.84
C ILE A 45 2.88 6.30 -4.97
N ARG A 46 2.56 6.58 -6.24
CA ARG A 46 3.39 6.17 -7.39
C ARG A 46 4.82 6.65 -7.25
N GLU A 47 5.01 7.94 -6.96
CA GLU A 47 6.35 8.52 -6.88
C GLU A 47 7.10 8.11 -5.60
N VAL A 48 6.39 7.96 -4.48
CA VAL A 48 6.96 7.38 -3.26
C VAL A 48 7.44 5.94 -3.52
N ALA A 49 6.60 5.13 -4.17
CA ALA A 49 6.95 3.77 -4.57
C ALA A 49 8.15 3.75 -5.52
N ARG A 50 8.18 4.62 -6.54
CA ARG A 50 9.29 4.75 -7.48
C ARG A 50 10.61 5.00 -6.76
N ALA A 51 10.64 5.92 -5.80
CA ALA A 51 11.85 6.21 -5.03
C ALA A 51 12.33 4.99 -4.22
N VAL A 52 11.42 4.33 -3.48
CA VAL A 52 11.77 3.17 -2.63
C VAL A 52 12.13 1.93 -3.46
N LEU A 53 11.49 1.71 -4.60
CA LEU A 53 11.80 0.63 -5.52
C LEU A 53 13.13 0.86 -6.24
N LEU A 54 13.44 2.10 -6.63
CA LEU A 54 14.75 2.44 -7.18
C LEU A 54 15.86 2.24 -6.14
N GLU A 55 15.63 2.67 -4.89
CA GLU A 55 16.53 2.38 -3.77
C GLU A 55 16.75 0.86 -3.60
N SER A 56 15.68 0.07 -3.76
CA SER A 56 15.75 -1.39 -3.70
C SER A 56 16.65 -1.98 -4.80
N LEU A 57 16.49 -1.52 -6.05
CA LEU A 57 17.35 -1.93 -7.17
C LEU A 57 18.83 -1.58 -6.92
N LEU A 58 19.10 -0.36 -6.46
CA LEU A 58 20.45 0.10 -6.12
C LEU A 58 21.07 -0.72 -4.98
N GLY A 59 20.23 -1.24 -4.08
CA GLY A 59 20.61 -2.17 -3.01
C GLY A 59 20.74 -3.64 -3.45
N GLY A 60 20.54 -3.96 -4.73
CA GLY A 60 20.64 -5.32 -5.27
C GLY A 60 19.37 -6.17 -5.10
N ILE A 61 18.26 -5.59 -4.65
CA ILE A 61 16.96 -6.28 -4.57
C ILE A 61 16.32 -6.28 -5.96
N THR A 62 16.10 -7.47 -6.50
CA THR A 62 15.51 -7.66 -7.84
C THR A 62 14.04 -8.04 -7.81
N THR A 63 13.47 -8.33 -6.63
CA THR A 63 12.05 -8.62 -6.45
C THR A 63 11.54 -8.03 -5.15
N VAL A 64 10.47 -7.25 -5.23
CA VAL A 64 9.79 -6.67 -4.06
C VAL A 64 8.37 -7.21 -3.99
N ALA A 65 7.98 -7.67 -2.80
CA ALA A 65 6.59 -7.95 -2.45
C ALA A 65 6.10 -6.85 -1.52
N ASP A 66 5.23 -5.97 -2.04
CA ASP A 66 4.60 -4.86 -1.32
C ASP A 66 3.21 -5.26 -0.86
N GLN A 67 2.88 -4.88 0.37
CA GLN A 67 1.55 -5.05 0.94
C GLN A 67 0.98 -3.66 1.19
N HIS A 68 0.17 -3.15 0.26
CA HIS A 68 -0.43 -1.83 0.42
C HIS A 68 -1.56 -1.89 1.46
N LEU A 69 -1.45 -1.11 2.53
CA LEU A 69 -2.37 -1.16 3.68
C LEU A 69 -3.44 -0.06 3.67
N PHE A 70 -3.36 0.90 2.74
CA PHE A 70 -4.12 2.14 2.80
C PHE A 70 -5.17 2.25 1.69
N PHE A 71 -6.43 1.94 2.01
CA PHE A 71 -7.57 2.09 1.11
C PHE A 71 -8.66 2.96 1.76
N PRO A 72 -8.49 4.30 1.79
CA PRO A 72 -9.46 5.19 2.41
C PRO A 72 -10.71 5.38 1.54
N GLY A 73 -11.87 5.50 2.18
CA GLY A 73 -13.13 5.87 1.52
C GLY A 73 -13.93 4.68 0.99
N ALA A 74 -14.99 4.98 0.22
CA ALA A 74 -15.97 3.98 -0.19
C ALA A 74 -15.56 3.14 -1.42
N THR A 75 -14.58 3.59 -2.19
CA THR A 75 -14.07 2.89 -3.37
C THR A 75 -12.57 2.79 -3.22
N ALA A 76 -12.02 1.57 -3.39
CA ALA A 76 -10.59 1.39 -3.43
C ALA A 76 -10.05 2.18 -4.64
N ASP A 77 -9.28 3.23 -4.34
CA ASP A 77 -8.61 4.03 -5.35
C ASP A 77 -7.47 3.22 -6.00
N SER A 78 -6.90 3.74 -7.09
CA SER A 78 -5.91 3.03 -7.92
C SER A 78 -4.49 2.97 -7.30
N TYR A 79 -4.39 2.71 -5.98
CA TYR A 79 -3.12 2.66 -5.24
C TYR A 79 -2.25 1.47 -5.65
N ILE A 80 -2.86 0.30 -5.88
CA ILE A 80 -2.13 -0.88 -6.34
C ILE A 80 -1.65 -0.67 -7.78
N ASP A 81 -2.51 -0.14 -8.64
CA ASP A 81 -2.17 0.21 -10.02
C ASP A 81 -0.96 1.17 -10.05
N ALA A 82 -0.93 2.17 -9.15
CA ALA A 82 0.17 3.11 -9.02
C ALA A 82 1.50 2.45 -8.60
N THR A 83 1.50 1.47 -7.69
CA THR A 83 2.74 0.78 -7.32
C THR A 83 3.21 -0.19 -8.40
N ILE A 84 2.28 -0.81 -9.13
CA ILE A 84 2.58 -1.64 -10.30
C ILE A 84 3.17 -0.78 -11.42
N GLU A 85 2.59 0.40 -11.70
CA GLU A 85 3.12 1.37 -12.68
C GLU A 85 4.56 1.77 -12.33
N ALA A 86 4.83 2.14 -11.08
CA ALA A 86 6.17 2.47 -10.65
C ALA A 86 7.17 1.30 -10.79
N ALA A 87 6.73 0.07 -10.49
CA ALA A 87 7.57 -1.12 -10.60
C ALA A 87 7.87 -1.48 -12.07
N THR A 88 6.87 -1.40 -12.93
CA THR A 88 6.97 -1.68 -14.37
C THR A 88 7.87 -0.66 -15.07
N ASP A 89 7.75 0.63 -14.75
CA ASP A 89 8.63 1.68 -15.25
C ASP A 89 10.11 1.44 -14.91
N LEU A 90 10.38 0.94 -13.71
CA LEU A 90 11.74 0.66 -13.21
C LEU A 90 12.28 -0.71 -13.65
N GLY A 91 11.42 -1.60 -14.16
CA GLY A 91 11.79 -2.96 -14.53
C GLY A 91 12.12 -3.89 -13.35
N ILE A 92 11.65 -3.58 -12.13
CA ILE A 92 11.81 -4.47 -10.97
C ILE A 92 10.69 -5.52 -10.96
N ARG A 93 11.00 -6.77 -10.60
CA ARG A 93 9.95 -7.80 -10.42
C ARG A 93 9.11 -7.47 -9.19
N PHE A 94 7.80 -7.57 -9.31
CA PHE A 94 6.88 -7.03 -8.31
C PHE A 94 5.77 -8.02 -7.95
N HIS A 95 5.51 -8.13 -6.65
CA HIS A 95 4.36 -8.83 -6.11
C HIS A 95 3.49 -7.82 -5.34
N ALA A 96 2.26 -7.61 -5.79
CA ALA A 96 1.32 -6.68 -5.17
C ALA A 96 0.32 -7.43 -4.30
N ALA A 97 0.58 -7.50 -3.00
CA ALA A 97 -0.35 -8.10 -2.04
C ALA A 97 -1.43 -7.08 -1.67
N ARG A 98 -2.64 -7.23 -2.25
CA ARG A 98 -3.82 -6.42 -1.90
C ARG A 98 -4.22 -6.70 -0.45
N SER A 99 -3.87 -5.78 0.45
CA SER A 99 -4.19 -5.89 1.88
C SER A 99 -5.52 -5.25 2.23
N SER A 100 -6.01 -5.45 3.45
CA SER A 100 -7.24 -4.83 3.92
C SER A 100 -7.29 -4.71 5.45
N MET A 101 -8.21 -3.89 5.92
CA MET A 101 -8.62 -3.80 7.33
C MET A 101 -10.15 -3.86 7.40
N THR A 102 -10.72 -5.07 7.34
CA THR A 102 -12.17 -5.27 7.24
C THR A 102 -12.91 -5.30 8.59
N LEU A 103 -12.20 -5.09 9.71
CA LEU A 103 -12.79 -5.08 11.05
C LEU A 103 -12.60 -3.70 11.69
N GLY A 104 -13.69 -2.91 11.72
CA GLY A 104 -13.70 -1.53 12.21
C GLY A 104 -13.77 -1.40 13.73
N LYS A 105 -13.42 -0.22 14.24
CA LYS A 105 -13.52 0.11 15.67
C LYS A 105 -14.97 -0.02 16.18
N SER A 106 -15.97 0.29 15.35
CA SER A 106 -17.39 0.12 15.70
C SER A 106 -17.80 -1.34 15.94
N GLU A 107 -17.06 -2.30 15.37
CA GLU A 107 -17.32 -3.74 15.42
C GLU A 107 -16.31 -4.48 16.33
N GLY A 108 -15.58 -3.75 17.19
CA GLY A 108 -14.59 -4.32 18.10
C GLY A 108 -13.20 -4.53 17.48
N GLY A 109 -12.97 -3.98 16.29
CA GLY A 109 -11.65 -3.90 15.67
C GLY A 109 -10.79 -2.75 16.22
N PHE A 110 -9.62 -2.58 15.61
CA PHE A 110 -8.64 -1.56 15.97
C PHE A 110 -8.45 -0.51 14.87
N CYS A 111 -9.09 -0.69 13.71
CA CYS A 111 -8.93 0.14 12.53
C CYS A 111 -10.03 1.21 12.47
N ASP A 112 -9.68 2.43 12.07
CA ASP A 112 -10.67 3.48 11.83
C ASP A 112 -11.66 3.03 10.74
N ASP A 113 -12.95 3.28 10.96
CA ASP A 113 -14.03 2.88 10.07
C ASP A 113 -13.87 3.50 8.66
N LEU A 114 -13.09 4.58 8.52
CA LEU A 114 -12.69 5.17 7.23
C LEU A 114 -11.95 4.18 6.31
N PHE A 115 -11.25 3.19 6.88
CA PHE A 115 -10.48 2.19 6.13
C PHE A 115 -11.21 0.86 5.96
N VAL A 116 -12.43 0.76 6.51
CA VAL A 116 -13.17 -0.48 6.54
C VAL A 116 -13.93 -0.66 5.24
N GLU A 117 -13.58 -1.72 4.54
CA GLU A 117 -14.24 -2.13 3.32
C GLU A 117 -15.07 -3.40 3.58
N PRO A 118 -16.28 -3.51 2.98
CA PRO A 118 -16.99 -4.79 2.95
C PRO A 118 -16.13 -5.88 2.33
N VAL A 119 -16.15 -7.08 2.91
CA VAL A 119 -15.33 -8.23 2.44
C VAL A 119 -15.57 -8.51 0.96
N ASP A 120 -16.82 -8.47 0.49
CA ASP A 120 -17.14 -8.69 -0.92
C ASP A 120 -16.47 -7.67 -1.86
N ARG A 121 -16.32 -6.41 -1.41
CA ARG A 121 -15.60 -5.38 -2.18
C ARG A 121 -14.12 -5.69 -2.27
N VAL A 122 -13.50 -6.13 -1.17
CA VAL A 122 -12.10 -6.56 -1.15
C VAL A 122 -11.90 -7.70 -2.13
N VAL A 123 -12.75 -8.72 -2.07
CA VAL A 123 -12.69 -9.89 -2.96
C VAL A 123 -12.87 -9.49 -4.42
N GLN A 124 -13.87 -8.65 -4.75
CA GLN A 124 -14.09 -8.16 -6.11
C GLN A 124 -12.89 -7.37 -6.63
N HIS A 125 -12.29 -6.51 -5.80
CA HIS A 125 -11.10 -5.77 -6.19
C HIS A 125 -9.91 -6.71 -6.46
N CYS A 126 -9.68 -7.71 -5.60
CA CYS A 126 -8.64 -8.71 -5.82
C CYS A 126 -8.85 -9.49 -7.12
N LEU A 127 -10.09 -9.88 -7.45
CA LEU A 127 -10.40 -10.57 -8.70
C LEU A 127 -10.09 -9.69 -9.93
N GLY A 128 -10.44 -8.41 -9.88
CA GLY A 128 -10.10 -7.46 -10.95
C GLY A 128 -8.59 -7.27 -11.11
N LEU A 129 -7.85 -7.13 -10.01
CA LEU A 129 -6.39 -7.03 -10.04
C LEU A 129 -5.75 -8.29 -10.64
N ILE A 130 -6.22 -9.49 -10.26
CA ILE A 130 -5.72 -10.75 -10.83
C ILE A 130 -5.97 -10.80 -12.33
N ASP A 131 -7.18 -10.47 -12.78
CA ASP A 131 -7.56 -10.49 -14.21
C ASP A 131 -6.71 -9.50 -15.04
N GLN A 132 -6.42 -8.33 -14.47
CA GLN A 132 -5.72 -7.26 -15.18
C GLN A 132 -4.19 -7.38 -15.14
N TYR A 133 -3.60 -7.84 -14.03
CA TYR A 133 -2.17 -7.68 -13.76
C TYR A 133 -1.39 -8.96 -13.47
N HIS A 134 -2.05 -10.07 -13.16
CA HIS A 134 -1.32 -11.27 -12.75
C HIS A 134 -0.67 -11.97 -13.95
N GLU A 135 0.66 -12.11 -13.94
CA GLU A 135 1.46 -12.83 -14.94
C GLU A 135 1.89 -14.21 -14.37
N PRO A 136 1.12 -15.28 -14.63
CA PRO A 136 1.35 -16.60 -14.01
C PRO A 136 2.53 -17.37 -14.62
N GLU A 137 2.95 -17.01 -15.83
CA GLU A 137 4.00 -17.71 -16.57
C GLU A 137 5.39 -17.61 -15.89
N PRO A 138 6.32 -18.53 -16.23
CA PRO A 138 7.70 -18.40 -15.82
C PRO A 138 8.27 -17.04 -16.24
N PHE A 139 8.98 -16.40 -15.31
CA PHE A 139 9.57 -15.06 -15.47
C PHE A 139 8.59 -13.88 -15.55
N GLY A 140 7.28 -14.08 -15.31
CA GLY A 140 6.30 -13.01 -15.15
C GLY A 140 6.74 -11.93 -14.15
N MET A 141 6.69 -10.67 -14.58
CA MET A 141 7.23 -9.51 -13.88
C MET A 141 6.29 -8.99 -12.79
N VAL A 142 4.98 -9.19 -12.94
CA VAL A 142 3.97 -8.76 -11.96
C VAL A 142 3.13 -9.94 -11.47
N ARG A 143 2.98 -10.06 -10.14
CA ARG A 143 2.09 -11.04 -9.52
C ARG A 143 1.20 -10.40 -8.48
N ILE A 144 -0.09 -10.71 -8.56
CA ILE A 144 -1.08 -10.44 -7.51
C ILE A 144 -1.16 -11.64 -6.59
#